data_AF-A0A243Q6Q1-F1
#
_entry.id   AF-A0A243Q6Q1-F1
#
_cell.length_a   1.000
_cell.length_b   1.000
_cell.length_c   1.000
_cell.angle_alpha   90.00
_cell.angle_beta   90.00
_cell.angle_gamma   90.00
#
_symmetry.space_group_name_H-M   'P 1'
#
loop_
_entity.id
_entity.type
_entity.pdbx_description
1 polymer ?
#
loop_
_entity_poly.entity_id
_entity_poly.type
_entity_poly.pdbx_seq_one_letter_code
_entity_poly.pdbx_strand_id
1 'polypeptide(L)'
;MIASRAADILATEPSSADAVAEATAELPSYVADVTRWDLVAAVEKAADSIARSRHPLLGDVLGPGPVPWECWQCELVEPWPILADAAARLGSPLPSRHPNAGHWAVTTD
;
A
#
# COMPACT_ATOMS: atom_id res chain seq x y z
N MET A 1 7.45 -10.20 0.41
CA MET A 1 6.53 -9.12 0.82
C MET A 1 5.53 -8.91 -0.31
N ILE A 2 4.24 -8.70 -0.03
CA ILE A 2 3.16 -8.63 -1.04
C ILE A 2 3.45 -7.55 -2.10
N ALA A 3 3.81 -6.33 -1.71
CA ALA A 3 4.07 -5.24 -2.66
C ALA A 3 5.19 -5.55 -3.66
N SER A 4 6.30 -6.16 -3.22
CA SER A 4 7.39 -6.57 -4.13
C SER A 4 6.89 -7.60 -5.13
N ARG A 5 6.10 -8.58 -4.66
CA ARG A 5 5.59 -9.64 -5.52
C ARG A 5 4.56 -9.10 -6.52
N ALA A 6 3.70 -8.17 -6.08
CA ALA A 6 2.75 -7.50 -6.95
C ALA A 6 3.45 -6.65 -8.04
N ALA A 7 4.57 -6.00 -7.68
CA ALA A 7 5.43 -5.34 -8.67
C ALA A 7 6.04 -6.37 -9.64
N ASP A 8 6.52 -7.51 -9.18
CA ASP A 8 7.05 -8.55 -10.08
C ASP A 8 5.96 -9.05 -11.06
N ILE A 9 4.73 -9.26 -10.59
CA ILE A 9 3.59 -9.66 -11.42
C ILE A 9 3.35 -8.63 -12.52
N LEU A 10 3.27 -7.34 -12.21
CA LEU A 10 3.10 -6.29 -13.23
C LEU A 10 4.28 -6.20 -14.22
N ALA A 11 5.50 -6.50 -13.77
CA ALA A 11 6.67 -6.52 -14.68
C ALA A 11 6.58 -7.66 -15.69
N THR A 12 6.06 -8.82 -15.28
CA THR A 12 5.96 -10.01 -16.14
C THR A 12 4.65 -10.11 -16.91
N GLU A 13 3.57 -9.60 -16.33
CA GLU A 13 2.21 -9.65 -16.83
C GLU A 13 1.53 -8.28 -16.65
N PRO A 14 1.81 -7.33 -17.58
CA PRO A 14 1.22 -5.99 -17.52
C PRO A 14 -0.31 -5.97 -17.62
N SER A 15 -0.92 -7.07 -18.07
CA SER A 15 -2.37 -7.26 -18.20
C SER A 15 -3.05 -7.81 -16.95
N SER A 16 -2.32 -8.04 -15.85
CA SER A 16 -2.92 -8.41 -14.57
C SER A 16 -4.05 -7.42 -14.24
N ALA A 17 -5.14 -7.94 -13.65
CA ALA A 17 -6.27 -7.11 -13.23
C ALA A 17 -6.08 -6.60 -11.79
N ASP A 18 -5.47 -7.41 -10.92
CA ASP A 18 -5.14 -7.03 -9.56
C ASP A 18 -3.90 -7.80 -9.09
N ALA A 19 -2.74 -7.18 -9.28
CA ALA A 19 -1.47 -7.78 -8.90
C ALA A 19 -1.31 -7.93 -7.37
N VAL A 20 -2.06 -7.16 -6.57
CA VAL A 20 -2.02 -7.23 -5.10
C VAL A 20 -2.81 -8.44 -4.61
N ALA A 21 -4.00 -8.68 -5.15
CA ALA A 21 -4.77 -9.89 -4.86
C ALA A 21 -4.02 -11.15 -5.30
N GLU A 22 -3.45 -11.15 -6.52
CA GLU A 22 -2.65 -12.27 -7.04
C GLU A 22 -1.42 -12.55 -6.15
N ALA A 23 -0.67 -11.51 -5.75
CA ALA A 23 0.45 -11.65 -4.83
C ALA A 23 0.03 -12.16 -3.43
N THR A 24 -1.19 -11.82 -2.99
CA THR A 24 -1.75 -12.27 -1.71
C THR A 24 -2.15 -13.74 -1.77
N ALA A 25 -2.66 -14.21 -2.92
CA ALA A 25 -3.03 -15.60 -3.13
C ALA A 25 -1.84 -16.57 -3.04
N GLU A 26 -0.62 -16.08 -3.29
CA GLU A 26 0.62 -16.86 -3.14
C GLU A 26 1.09 -17.01 -1.68
N LEU A 27 0.46 -16.32 -0.72
CA LEU A 27 0.84 -16.45 0.68
C LEU A 27 0.55 -17.86 1.20
N PRO A 28 1.42 -18.41 2.07
CA PRO A 28 1.18 -19.73 2.65
C PRO A 28 -0.18 -19.85 3.35
N SER A 29 -0.76 -21.05 3.29
CA SER A 29 -2.10 -21.33 3.85
C SER A 29 -2.19 -21.09 5.36
N TYR A 30 -1.07 -21.17 6.09
CA TYR A 30 -1.00 -20.93 7.53
C TYR A 30 -1.09 -19.45 7.92
N VAL A 31 -0.99 -18.52 6.97
CA VAL A 31 -1.21 -17.10 7.23
C VAL A 31 -2.70 -16.86 7.42
N ALA A 32 -3.09 -16.38 8.59
CA ALA A 32 -4.48 -16.10 8.90
C ALA A 32 -5.08 -15.02 7.98
N ASP A 33 -6.35 -15.14 7.66
CA ASP A 33 -7.03 -14.21 6.74
C ASP A 33 -7.01 -12.76 7.23
N VAL A 34 -7.13 -12.54 8.55
CA VAL A 34 -6.99 -11.20 9.14
C VAL A 34 -5.62 -10.61 8.85
N THR A 35 -4.56 -11.41 8.95
CA THR A 35 -3.20 -10.97 8.63
C THR A 35 -3.04 -10.71 7.13
N ARG A 36 -3.64 -11.52 6.25
CA ARG A 36 -3.66 -11.24 4.81
C ARG A 36 -4.33 -9.89 4.53
N TRP A 37 -5.47 -9.64 5.16
CA TRP A 37 -6.23 -8.41 5.01
C TRP A 37 -5.44 -7.18 5.46
N ASP A 38 -4.79 -7.24 6.63
CA ASP A 38 -3.94 -6.16 7.13
C ASP A 38 -2.77 -5.86 6.19
N LEU A 39 -2.16 -6.90 5.61
CA LEU A 39 -1.06 -6.73 4.65
C LEU A 39 -1.53 -6.10 3.34
N VAL A 40 -2.67 -6.54 2.80
CA VAL A 40 -3.29 -5.93 1.60
C VAL A 40 -3.59 -4.46 1.87
N ALA A 41 -4.30 -4.15 2.96
CA ALA A 41 -4.65 -2.78 3.31
C ALA A 41 -3.41 -1.88 3.48
N ALA A 42 -2.30 -2.41 4.00
CA ALA A 42 -1.04 -1.68 4.10
C ALA A 42 -0.44 -1.37 2.71
N VAL A 43 -0.45 -2.34 1.79
CA VAL A 43 0.02 -2.16 0.41
C VAL A 43 -0.84 -1.16 -0.33
N GLU A 44 -2.17 -1.34 -0.32
CA GLU A 44 -3.11 -0.46 -1.00
C GLU A 44 -3.01 0.99 -0.49
N LYS A 45 -2.92 1.17 0.83
CA LYS A 45 -2.75 2.51 1.42
C LYS A 45 -1.44 3.17 1.00
N ALA A 46 -0.35 2.41 0.95
CA ALA A 46 0.95 2.93 0.51
C ALA A 46 0.91 3.31 -0.98
N ALA A 47 0.30 2.45 -1.80
CA ALA A 47 0.16 2.66 -3.23
C ALA A 47 -0.78 3.85 -3.55
N ASP A 48 -1.94 3.96 -2.91
CA ASP A 48 -2.87 5.11 -3.01
C ASP A 48 -2.14 6.42 -2.68
N SER A 49 -1.40 6.44 -1.56
CA SER A 49 -0.63 7.62 -1.14
C SER A 49 0.42 8.04 -2.15
N ILE A 50 1.10 7.10 -2.80
CA ILE A 50 2.14 7.39 -3.81
C ILE A 50 1.48 7.82 -5.13
N ALA A 51 0.45 7.10 -5.57
CA ALA A 51 -0.30 7.41 -6.78
C ALA A 51 -0.88 8.82 -6.72
N ARG A 52 -1.56 9.20 -5.62
CA ARG A 52 -2.10 10.55 -5.41
C ARG A 52 -1.00 11.63 -5.38
N SER A 53 0.18 11.31 -4.88
CA SER A 53 1.32 12.23 -4.92
C SER A 53 1.86 12.47 -6.33
N ARG A 54 1.74 11.48 -7.23
CA ARG A 54 2.27 11.55 -8.60
C ARG A 54 1.27 12.06 -9.61
N HIS A 55 -0.01 11.81 -9.37
CA HIS A 55 -1.11 12.23 -10.23
C HIS A 55 -2.13 13.01 -9.39
N PRO A 56 -1.95 14.34 -9.24
CA PRO A 56 -2.80 15.17 -8.38
C PRO A 56 -4.29 15.13 -8.73
N LEU A 57 -4.61 14.87 -10.00
CA LEU A 57 -5.98 14.77 -10.52
C LEU A 57 -6.65 13.41 -10.22
N LEU A 58 -5.92 12.41 -9.72
CA LEU A 58 -6.51 11.11 -9.34
C LEU A 58 -7.60 11.27 -8.28
N GLY A 59 -7.45 12.25 -7.37
CA GLY A 59 -8.44 12.52 -6.34
C GLY A 59 -9.79 12.97 -6.89
N ASP A 60 -9.79 13.63 -8.05
CA ASP A 60 -11.01 14.09 -8.71
C ASP A 60 -11.72 12.95 -9.46
N VAL A 61 -10.98 11.93 -9.90
CA VAL A 61 -11.51 10.75 -10.61
C VAL A 61 -12.05 9.71 -9.64
N LEU A 62 -11.35 9.46 -8.52
CA LEU A 62 -11.63 8.33 -7.63
C LEU A 62 -12.28 8.74 -6.30
N GLY A 63 -12.38 10.04 -6.01
CA GLY A 63 -12.89 10.55 -4.74
C GLY A 63 -11.92 10.36 -3.55
N PRO A 64 -12.40 10.61 -2.32
CA PRO A 64 -11.58 10.49 -1.11
C PRO A 64 -11.21 9.02 -0.84
N GLY A 65 -9.93 8.76 -0.59
CA GLY A 65 -9.37 7.41 -0.40
C GLY A 65 -9.58 6.81 1.01
N PRO A 66 -9.12 5.57 1.24
CA PRO A 66 -8.43 4.68 0.29
C PRO A 66 -9.41 3.96 -0.64
N VAL A 67 -9.03 3.77 -1.90
CA VAL A 67 -9.80 3.00 -2.90
C VAL A 67 -9.01 1.71 -3.22
N PRO A 68 -9.65 0.54 -3.40
CA PRO A 68 -8.97 -0.73 -3.67
C PRO A 68 -8.06 -0.67 -4.90
N TRP A 69 -6.91 -1.33 -4.89
CA TRP A 69 -5.86 -1.19 -5.92
C TRP A 69 -6.32 -1.57 -7.34
N GLU A 70 -7.17 -2.59 -7.47
CA GLU A 70 -7.81 -3.02 -8.72
C GLU A 70 -8.49 -1.86 -9.49
N CYS A 71 -9.02 -0.86 -8.78
CA CYS A 71 -9.67 0.29 -9.40
C CYS A 71 -8.69 1.26 -10.08
N TRP A 72 -7.39 1.14 -9.82
CA TRP A 72 -6.35 2.09 -10.19
C TRP A 72 -5.38 1.49 -11.17
N GLN A 73 -5.11 0.19 -11.06
CA GLN A 73 -4.07 -0.49 -11.83
C GLN A 73 -4.20 -0.22 -13.33
N CYS A 74 -5.43 -0.15 -13.85
CA CYS A 74 -5.72 0.15 -15.26
C CYS A 74 -5.72 1.65 -15.62
N GLU A 75 -5.97 2.52 -14.66
CA GLU A 75 -6.03 3.99 -14.86
C GLU A 75 -4.63 4.64 -14.78
N LEU A 76 -3.66 3.94 -14.21
CA LEU A 76 -2.30 4.40 -14.06
C LEU A 76 -1.49 4.12 -15.33
N VAL A 77 -0.77 5.13 -15.81
CA VAL A 77 0.19 4.97 -16.92
C VAL A 77 1.38 4.09 -16.49
N GLU A 78 1.72 4.12 -15.20
CA GLU A 78 2.88 3.43 -14.64
C GLU A 78 2.52 2.76 -13.30
N PRO A 79 1.73 1.66 -13.31
CA PRO A 79 1.32 0.97 -12.09
C PRO A 79 2.50 0.22 -11.43
N TRP A 80 3.46 -0.25 -12.22
CA TRP A 80 4.64 -0.96 -11.72
C TRP A 80 5.54 -0.11 -10.80
N PRO A 81 6.00 1.10 -11.18
CA PRO A 81 6.78 1.95 -10.28
C PRO A 81 6.08 2.25 -8.96
N ILE A 82 4.76 2.43 -8.95
CA ILE A 82 4.00 2.72 -7.74
C ILE A 82 4.07 1.54 -6.74
N LEU A 83 3.91 0.30 -7.22
CA LEU A 83 4.06 -0.88 -6.36
C LEU A 83 5.50 -1.11 -5.91
N ALA A 84 6.49 -0.83 -6.77
CA ALA A 84 7.90 -0.92 -6.41
C ALA A 84 8.26 0.08 -5.29
N ASP A 85 7.73 1.30 -5.34
CA ASP A 85 7.94 2.31 -4.30
C ASP A 85 7.14 2.01 -3.02
N ALA A 86 5.94 1.45 -3.16
CA ALA A 86 5.19 0.94 -2.01
C ALA A 86 5.97 -0.16 -1.30
N ALA A 87 6.61 -1.06 -2.06
CA ALA A 87 7.50 -2.07 -1.51
C ALA A 87 8.70 -1.43 -0.79
N ALA A 88 9.40 -0.49 -1.40
CA ALA A 88 10.51 0.20 -0.76
C ALA A 88 10.10 0.91 0.56
N ARG A 89 8.90 1.51 0.58
CA ARG A 89 8.35 2.19 1.77
C ARG A 89 7.97 1.23 2.89
N LEU A 90 7.40 0.07 2.57
CA LEU A 90 6.99 -0.94 3.55
C LEU A 90 8.17 -1.81 4.03
N GLY A 91 9.18 -2.01 3.18
CA GLY A 91 10.42 -2.70 3.50
C GLY A 91 11.45 -1.83 4.24
N SER A 92 11.32 -0.50 4.17
CA SER A 92 12.06 0.42 5.02
C SER A 92 11.56 0.30 6.47
N PRO A 93 12.46 0.32 7.48
CA PRO A 93 12.00 0.46 8.85
C PRO A 93 11.17 1.74 8.93
N LEU A 94 9.89 1.60 9.29
CA LEU A 94 8.99 2.73 9.52
C LEU A 94 9.75 3.78 10.35
N PRO A 95 9.71 5.08 10.02
CA PRO A 95 10.20 6.09 10.95
C PRO A 95 9.48 5.83 12.26
N SER A 96 10.27 5.54 13.30
CA SER A 96 9.77 5.13 14.60
C SER A 96 8.66 6.09 14.99
N ARG A 97 7.46 5.53 15.24
CA ARG A 97 6.30 6.26 15.75
C ARG A 97 6.81 7.28 16.77
N HIS A 98 6.60 8.57 16.49
CA HIS A 98 7.00 9.67 17.37
C HIS A 98 6.74 9.28 18.84
N PRO A 99 7.76 9.23 19.71
CA PRO A 99 7.50 8.95 21.11
C PRO A 99 6.77 10.15 21.72
N ASN A 100 5.70 9.84 22.46
CA ASN A 100 4.92 10.74 23.32
C ASN A 100 4.08 11.84 22.67
N ALA A 101 2.85 11.46 22.29
CA ALA A 101 1.70 12.28 22.68
C ALA A 101 1.40 12.01 24.16
N GLY A 102 1.59 13.01 25.02
CA GLY A 102 1.01 13.04 26.37
C GLY A 102 1.91 12.56 27.51
N HIS A 103 2.77 13.44 28.02
CA HIS A 103 3.09 13.43 29.44
C HIS A 103 2.68 14.79 30.01
N TRP A 104 1.52 14.80 30.66
CA TRP A 104 1.05 15.91 31.47
C TRP A 104 2.10 16.20 32.54
N ALA A 105 2.73 17.37 32.46
CA ALA A 105 3.45 17.93 33.60
C ALA A 105 2.40 18.41 34.61
N VAL A 106 1.92 17.48 35.45
CA VAL A 106 1.31 17.86 36.73
C VAL A 106 2.43 18.43 37.58
N THR A 107 2.46 19.75 37.66
CA THR A 107 3.19 20.46 38.70
C THR A 107 2.27 20.46 39.91
N THR A 108 2.56 19.64 40.92
CA THR A 108 2.01 19.85 42.26
C THR A 108 3.00 20.68 43.05
N ASP A 109 2.45 21.77 43.59
CA ASP A 109 2.98 22.70 44.60
C ASP A 109 3.66 21.99 45.78
#